data_AF-A0AAD9H8X2-F1
#
_entry.id   AF-A0AAD9H8X2-F1
#
_cell.length_a   1.000
_cell.length_b   1.000
_cell.length_c   1.000
_cell.angle_alpha   90.00
_cell.angle_beta   90.00
_cell.angle_gamma   90.00
#
_symmetry.space_group_name_H-M   'P 1'
#
loop_
_entity.id
_entity.type
_entity.pdbx_description
1 polymer ?
#
loop_
_entity_poly.entity_id
_entity_poly.type
_entity_poly.pdbx_seq_one_letter_code
_entity_poly.pdbx_strand_id
1 'polypeptide(L)'
;GWYGLAAARTYLKLQPTVKLLITDSASTVGGVWSKARLYPNLEAQVKLGLFNYTDKPMRPHRGDPHDPRVTGEMIHSYLQEHAEDHDL
;
A
#
# COMPACT_ATOMS: atom_id res chain seq x y z
N GLY A 1 6.77 3.96 0.88
CA GLY A 1 6.04 2.96 1.74
C GLY A 1 4.83 3.58 2.42
N TRP A 2 4.16 2.88 3.36
CA TRP A 2 2.89 3.30 3.99
C TRP A 2 2.87 4.76 4.48
N TYR A 3 3.85 5.12 5.32
CA TYR A 3 3.93 6.46 5.90
C TYR A 3 4.07 7.55 4.84
N GLY A 4 4.96 7.36 3.87
CA GLY A 4 5.19 8.33 2.80
C GLY A 4 3.95 8.58 1.95
N LEU A 5 3.22 7.51 1.59
CA LEU A 5 1.96 7.62 0.85
C LEU A 5 0.89 8.33 1.67
N ALA A 6 0.73 7.99 2.96
CA ALA A 6 -0.22 8.64 3.85
C ALA A 6 0.07 10.14 4.03
N ALA A 7 1.34 10.50 4.21
CA ALA A 7 1.78 11.88 4.36
C ALA A 7 1.55 12.69 3.07
N ALA A 8 1.99 12.15 1.93
CA ALA A 8 1.81 12.78 0.62
C ALA A 8 0.35 13.05 0.31
N ARG A 9 -0.49 12.01 0.49
CA ARG A 9 -1.93 12.11 0.30
C ARG A 9 -2.59 13.15 1.19
N THR A 10 -2.24 13.14 2.49
CA THR A 10 -2.76 14.11 3.45
C THR A 10 -2.38 15.53 3.03
N TYR A 11 -1.14 15.72 2.61
CA TYR A 11 -0.66 17.03 2.19
C TYR A 11 -1.36 17.53 0.91
N LEU A 12 -1.54 16.67 -0.09
CA LEU A 12 -2.30 17.01 -1.30
C LEU A 12 -3.77 17.32 -1.01
N LYS A 13 -4.40 16.61 -0.06
CA LYS A 13 -5.78 16.95 0.38
C LYS A 13 -5.86 18.34 1.00
N LEU A 14 -4.82 18.80 1.71
CA LEU A 14 -4.76 20.12 2.34
C LEU A 14 -4.35 21.22 1.37
N GLN A 15 -3.46 20.92 0.41
CA GLN A 15 -3.02 21.85 -0.62
C GLN A 15 -3.06 21.17 -2.00
N PRO A 16 -4.22 21.16 -2.68
CA PRO A 16 -4.40 20.42 -3.94
C PRO A 16 -3.56 20.92 -5.11
N THR A 17 -3.02 22.14 -5.03
CA THR A 17 -2.28 22.78 -6.13
C THR A 17 -0.76 22.71 -5.97
N VAL A 18 -0.25 22.13 -4.88
CA VAL A 18 1.20 22.01 -4.67
C VAL A 18 1.82 20.99 -5.63
N LYS A 19 3.04 21.28 -6.07
CA LYS A 19 3.87 20.29 -6.75
C LYS A 19 4.63 19.49 -5.70
N LEU A 20 4.20 18.25 -5.46
CA LEU A 20 4.82 17.35 -4.51
C LEU A 20 5.78 16.38 -5.22
N LEU A 21 6.97 16.16 -4.65
CA LEU A 21 7.90 15.12 -5.09
C LEU A 21 8.08 14.10 -3.97
N ILE A 22 7.77 12.84 -4.27
CA ILE A 22 8.07 11.70 -3.40
C ILE A 22 9.34 11.03 -3.94
N THR A 23 10.30 10.74 -3.06
CA THR A 23 11.51 10.00 -3.42
C THR A 23 11.56 8.71 -2.61
N ASP A 24 11.88 7.60 -3.27
CA ASP A 24 12.13 6.30 -2.65
C ASP A 24 13.35 5.68 -3.34
N SER A 25 14.11 4.88 -2.59
CA SER A 25 15.29 4.19 -3.11
C SER A 25 14.93 2.90 -3.86
N ALA A 26 13.72 2.36 -3.62
CA ALA A 26 13.22 1.19 -4.31
C ALA A 26 12.67 1.56 -5.70
N SER A 27 12.71 0.59 -6.63
CA SER A 27 12.15 0.74 -7.98
C SER A 27 10.63 0.69 -8.04
N THR A 28 9.97 0.31 -6.96
CA THR A 28 8.51 0.28 -6.83
C THR A 28 8.08 0.87 -5.49
N VAL A 29 6.84 1.34 -5.40
CA VAL A 29 6.26 1.70 -4.11
C VAL A 29 6.18 0.48 -3.19
N GLY A 30 5.95 0.73 -1.90
CA GLY A 30 5.79 -0.30 -0.87
C GLY A 30 6.78 -0.21 0.29
N GLY A 31 7.92 0.47 0.11
CA GLY A 31 8.95 0.55 1.16
C GLY A 31 9.48 -0.84 1.51
N VAL A 32 9.29 -1.29 2.76
CA VAL A 32 9.63 -2.68 3.16
C VAL A 32 8.82 -3.74 2.40
N TRP A 33 7.66 -3.35 1.87
CA TRP A 33 6.80 -4.16 0.99
C TRP A 33 6.99 -3.83 -0.49
N SER A 34 8.14 -3.26 -0.87
CA SER A 34 8.48 -3.08 -2.28
C SER A 34 8.69 -4.43 -2.96
N LYS A 35 8.42 -4.49 -4.27
CA LYS A 35 8.45 -5.73 -5.05
C LYS A 35 9.79 -6.47 -4.95
N ALA A 36 10.89 -5.72 -4.91
CA ALA A 36 12.25 -6.26 -4.80
C ALA A 36 12.57 -6.91 -3.42
N ARG A 37 11.75 -6.65 -2.39
CA ARG A 37 11.92 -7.21 -1.04
C ARG A 37 10.95 -8.35 -0.74
N LEU A 38 10.00 -8.62 -1.63
CA LEU A 38 9.07 -9.73 -1.48
C LEU A 38 9.75 -11.05 -1.81
N TYR A 39 9.36 -12.09 -1.09
CA TYR A 39 9.79 -13.46 -1.35
C TYR A 39 8.59 -14.41 -1.27
N PRO A 40 8.67 -15.61 -1.89
CA PRO A 40 7.57 -16.55 -1.91
C PRO A 40 7.06 -16.87 -0.50
N ASN A 41 5.74 -16.94 -0.37
CA ASN A 41 5.04 -17.24 0.90
C ASN A 41 5.27 -16.22 2.03
N LEU A 42 5.79 -15.02 1.73
CA LEU A 42 5.80 -13.93 2.70
C LEU A 42 4.36 -13.56 3.07
N GLU A 43 4.02 -13.67 4.35
CA GLU A 43 2.72 -13.31 4.92
C GLU A 43 2.91 -12.42 6.14
N ALA A 44 2.03 -11.44 6.30
CA ALA A 44 2.00 -10.59 7.48
C ALA A 44 1.27 -11.30 8.63
N GLN A 45 1.78 -11.14 9.85
CA GLN A 45 1.18 -11.70 11.08
C GLN A 45 0.04 -10.81 11.60
N VAL A 46 -0.90 -10.45 10.72
CA VAL A 46 -2.06 -9.61 11.04
C VAL A 46 -3.31 -10.15 10.35
N LYS A 47 -4.48 -9.81 10.88
CA LYS A 47 -5.75 -10.13 10.23
C LYS A 47 -6.01 -9.17 9.07
N LEU A 48 -6.61 -9.68 8.00
CA LEU A 48 -7.16 -8.86 6.92
C LEU A 48 -8.04 -7.74 7.50
N GLY A 49 -7.88 -6.54 6.97
CA GLY A 49 -8.59 -5.34 7.42
C GLY A 49 -7.83 -4.47 8.42
N LEU A 50 -6.89 -5.03 9.20
CA LEU A 50 -6.12 -4.26 10.19
C LEU A 50 -4.99 -3.41 9.57
N PHE A 51 -4.69 -3.63 8.28
CA PHE A 51 -3.74 -2.84 7.50
C PHE A 51 -4.39 -1.83 6.56
N ASN A 52 -5.70 -1.61 6.64
CA ASN A 52 -6.37 -0.68 5.72
C ASN A 52 -6.05 0.79 6.03
N TYR A 53 -5.84 1.59 4.99
CA TYR A 53 -6.19 3.00 5.00
C TYR A 53 -7.69 3.17 5.29
N THR A 54 -8.04 4.27 5.93
CA THR A 54 -9.39 4.54 6.44
C THR A 54 -10.48 4.53 5.37
N ASP A 55 -10.13 4.82 4.11
CA ASP A 55 -11.05 4.91 2.98
C ASP A 55 -10.75 3.93 1.85
N LYS A 56 -9.84 2.97 2.06
CA LYS A 56 -9.53 1.96 1.06
C LYS A 56 -9.34 0.60 1.73
N PRO A 57 -10.29 -0.34 1.62
CA PRO A 57 -10.09 -1.68 2.16
C PRO A 57 -9.14 -2.51 1.29
N MET A 58 -8.30 -3.33 1.92
CA MET A 58 -7.55 -4.37 1.24
C MET A 58 -8.50 -5.48 0.78
N ARG A 59 -8.36 -5.90 -0.48
CA ARG A 59 -9.17 -6.99 -1.05
C ARG A 59 -8.71 -8.34 -0.48
N PRO A 60 -9.64 -9.31 -0.27
CA PRO A 60 -9.27 -10.65 0.19
C PRO A 60 -8.36 -11.39 -0.79
N HIS A 61 -7.58 -12.35 -0.30
CA HIS A 61 -6.68 -13.14 -1.13
C HIS A 61 -7.46 -13.88 -2.21
N ARG A 62 -7.13 -13.65 -3.49
CA ARG A 62 -7.83 -14.22 -4.65
C ARG A 62 -9.36 -13.98 -4.64
N GLY A 63 -9.82 -12.96 -3.93
CA GLY A 63 -11.25 -12.66 -3.76
C GLY A 63 -11.99 -13.62 -2.83
N ASP A 64 -11.31 -14.52 -2.12
CA ASP A 64 -11.93 -15.42 -1.15
C ASP A 64 -12.10 -14.71 0.21
N PRO A 65 -13.34 -14.40 0.64
CA PRO A 65 -13.59 -13.72 1.91
C PRO A 65 -13.28 -14.59 3.14
N HIS A 66 -13.09 -15.90 2.97
CA HIS A 66 -12.77 -16.83 4.05
C HIS A 66 -11.28 -17.09 4.21
N ASP A 67 -10.44 -16.65 3.26
CA ASP A 67 -9.00 -16.74 3.37
C ASP A 67 -8.46 -15.55 4.21
N PRO A 68 -7.95 -15.81 5.43
CA PRO A 68 -7.53 -14.73 6.33
C PRO A 68 -6.13 -14.21 5.99
N ARG A 69 -5.43 -14.82 5.02
CA ARG A 69 -4.03 -14.51 4.75
C ARG A 69 -3.86 -13.11 4.18
N VAL A 70 -2.78 -12.47 4.61
CA VAL A 70 -2.33 -11.18 4.10
C VAL A 70 -0.93 -11.37 3.54
N THR A 71 -0.83 -11.67 2.25
CA THR A 71 0.47 -11.94 1.62
C THR A 71 1.24 -10.64 1.35
N GLY A 72 2.56 -10.75 1.20
CA GLY A 72 3.40 -9.62 0.80
C GLY A 72 2.99 -9.03 -0.55
N GLU A 73 2.54 -9.88 -1.49
CA GLU A 73 1.98 -9.45 -2.78
C GLU A 73 0.69 -8.65 -2.58
N MET A 74 -0.22 -9.11 -1.72
CA MET A 74 -1.45 -8.36 -1.41
C MET A 74 -1.13 -6.97 -0.85
N ILE A 75 -0.15 -6.88 0.06
CA ILE A 75 0.27 -5.61 0.65
C ILE A 75 0.90 -4.70 -0.40
N HIS A 76 1.80 -5.22 -1.24
CA HIS A 76 2.41 -4.42 -2.31
C HIS A 76 1.37 -3.88 -3.29
N SER A 77 0.49 -4.75 -3.80
CA SER A 77 -0.58 -4.35 -4.72
C SER A 77 -1.51 -3.33 -4.08
N TYR A 78 -1.87 -3.52 -2.81
CA TYR A 78 -2.69 -2.57 -2.06
C TYR A 78 -2.06 -1.16 -2.01
N LEU A 79 -0.76 -1.08 -1.73
CA LEU A 79 -0.04 0.20 -1.69
C LEU A 79 0.17 0.81 -3.08
N GLN A 80 0.38 -0.02 -4.10
CA GLN A 80 0.47 0.39 -5.50
C GLN A 80 -0.84 1.00 -5.98
N GLU A 81 -1.95 0.27 -5.83
CA GLU A 81 -3.27 0.77 -6.20
C GLU A 81 -3.64 2.04 -5.41
N HIS A 82 -3.19 2.18 -4.15
CA HIS A 82 -3.44 3.41 -3.38
C HIS A 82 -2.68 4.61 -3.94
N ALA A 83 -1.46 4.42 -4.44
CA ALA A 83 -0.70 5.48 -5.08
C ALA A 83 -1.38 5.89 -6.40
N GLU A 84 -1.74 4.90 -7.23
CA GLU A 84 -2.42 5.11 -8.51
C GLU A 84 -3.78 5.82 -8.36
N ASP A 85 -4.61 5.41 -7.41
CA ASP A 85 -5.93 6.03 -7.15
C ASP A 85 -5.84 7.51 -6.73
N HIS A 86 -4.66 7.98 -6.33
CA HIS A 86 -4.43 9.32 -5.80
C HIS A 86 -3.36 10.11 -6.58
N ASP A 87 -2.98 9.63 -7.76
CA ASP A 87 -1.98 10.25 -8.63
C ASP A 87 -0.66 10.56 -7.88
N LEU A 88 -0.20 9.60 -7.05
CA LEU A 88 1.03 9.69 -6.23
C LEU A 88 2.23 8.96 -6.85
#